data_AF-A0A5M4FI04-F1
#
_entry.id   AF-A0A5M4FI04-F1
#
_cell.length_a   1.000
_cell.length_b   1.000
_cell.length_c   1.000
_cell.angle_alpha   90.00
_cell.angle_beta   90.00
_cell.angle_gamma   90.00
#
_symmetry.space_group_name_H-M   'P 1'
#
loop_
_entity.id
_entity.type
_entity.pdbx_description
1 polymer ?
#
loop_
_entity_poly.entity_id
_entity_poly.type
_entity_poly.pdbx_seq_one_letter_code
_entity_poly.pdbx_strand_id
1 'polypeptide(L)'
;MDEQRTAWWRRPRAKVSFSRLWAGGALVIATAFLVGLGVIVDDGRWRAKVLGGLVSALSFGIMLLVVVHLSRPVRTYDSIASADTDAMADWDAAMRTSGRVEVALSPLKVLLTFVGITAVLVVTGLMVLRSGDPVGVVIGLVVFIMFAFLGLVPHFQFVTGSKPAVQVDALGIQIARWGRLTIPWSAVQHVEVLQSTARQANVIIRVTPTFDAQDFAARPLILRLIEMPSRASSGDSYAIPSTTRANARTLAAWLAKEKLERRGTT
;
A
#
# COMPACT_ATOMS: atom_id res chain seq x y z
N MET A 1 3.75 45.91 -1.74
CA MET A 1 2.68 45.11 -2.35
C MET A 1 3.22 43.70 -2.47
N ASP A 2 2.68 42.81 -1.66
CA ASP A 2 3.43 41.74 -1.00
C ASP A 2 3.55 40.45 -1.78
N GLU A 3 4.80 40.06 -1.98
CA GLU A 3 5.28 38.79 -2.51
C GLU A 3 5.57 37.80 -1.36
N GLN A 4 4.66 37.71 -0.37
CA GLN A 4 4.81 36.91 0.86
C GLN A 4 3.60 36.01 1.17
N ARG A 5 3.09 35.23 0.20
CA ARG A 5 1.97 34.29 0.42
C ARG A 5 2.22 32.81 0.10
N THR A 6 3.46 32.35 0.01
CA THR A 6 3.76 30.95 -0.37
C THR A 6 4.78 30.26 0.55
N ALA A 7 4.46 30.03 1.83
CA ALA A 7 5.31 29.15 2.66
C ALA A 7 4.66 28.43 3.86
N TRP A 8 3.34 28.39 4.01
CA TRP A 8 2.73 27.75 5.19
C TRP A 8 2.77 26.21 5.19
N TRP A 9 3.08 25.58 4.05
CA TRP A 9 3.16 24.13 3.89
C TRP A 9 4.46 23.50 4.40
N ARG A 10 5.48 24.30 4.76
CA ARG A 10 6.72 23.80 5.37
C ARG A 10 6.63 23.82 6.90
N ARG A 11 5.66 23.12 7.49
CA ARG A 11 5.83 22.73 8.89
C ARG A 11 6.81 21.55 8.94
N PRO A 12 7.93 21.63 9.70
CA PRO A 12 8.74 20.46 9.97
C PRO A 12 7.86 19.48 10.74
N ARG A 13 7.47 18.38 10.09
CA ARG A 13 6.79 17.26 10.74
C ARG A 13 7.61 16.87 11.96
N ALA A 14 6.94 16.67 13.11
CA ALA A 14 7.53 16.01 14.25
C ALA A 14 8.06 14.66 13.76
N LYS A 15 9.39 14.59 13.58
CA LYS A 15 10.11 13.36 13.30
C LYS A 15 10.08 12.54 14.60
N VAL A 16 8.96 11.90 14.90
CA VAL A 16 9.10 10.56 15.47
C VAL A 16 9.80 9.81 14.36
N SER A 17 11.13 9.71 14.43
CA SER A 17 11.88 9.23 13.29
C SER A 17 11.38 7.83 13.02
N PHE A 18 10.80 7.63 11.84
CA PHE A 18 10.38 6.32 11.35
C PHE A 18 11.53 5.30 11.54
N SER A 19 12.78 5.77 11.49
CA SER A 19 13.96 5.00 11.86
C SER A 19 14.03 4.51 13.31
N ARG A 20 13.40 5.13 14.32
CA ARG A 20 13.44 4.70 15.73
C ARG A 20 12.50 3.54 16.04
N LEU A 21 11.27 3.57 15.50
CA LEU A 21 10.31 2.45 15.63
C LEU A 21 10.84 1.21 14.88
N TRP A 22 11.46 1.40 13.72
CA TRP A 22 12.05 0.32 12.94
C TRP A 22 13.46 -0.06 13.39
N ALA A 23 14.25 0.83 13.99
CA ALA A 23 15.48 0.46 14.69
C ALA A 23 15.17 -0.47 15.86
N GLY A 24 14.02 -0.32 16.54
CA GLY A 24 13.57 -1.29 17.53
C GLY A 24 13.34 -2.68 16.95
N GLY A 25 12.59 -2.79 15.84
CA GLY A 25 12.37 -4.08 15.15
C GLY A 25 13.63 -4.68 14.51
N ALA A 26 14.46 -3.84 13.89
CA ALA A 26 15.74 -4.23 13.31
C ALA A 26 16.75 -4.62 14.40
N LEU A 27 16.73 -3.97 15.55
CA LEU A 27 17.52 -4.34 16.72
C LEU A 27 17.04 -5.68 17.27
N VAL A 28 15.73 -5.91 17.41
CA VAL A 28 15.21 -7.21 17.87
C VAL A 28 15.57 -8.34 16.90
N ILE A 29 15.48 -8.12 15.59
CA ILE A 29 15.86 -9.11 14.56
C ILE A 29 17.38 -9.30 14.50
N ALA A 30 18.17 -8.22 14.56
CA ALA A 30 19.63 -8.28 14.58
C ALA A 30 20.16 -8.89 15.88
N THR A 31 19.50 -8.65 17.01
CA THR A 31 19.80 -9.28 18.30
C THR A 31 19.40 -10.76 18.25
N ALA A 32 18.24 -11.14 17.69
CA ALA A 32 17.89 -12.54 17.49
C ALA A 32 18.88 -13.25 16.55
N PHE A 33 19.38 -12.56 15.51
CA PHE A 33 20.40 -13.03 14.59
C PHE A 33 21.78 -13.19 15.26
N LEU A 34 22.21 -12.20 16.05
CA LEU A 34 23.48 -12.22 16.79
C LEU A 34 23.47 -13.19 17.96
N VAL A 35 22.33 -13.38 18.65
CA VAL A 35 22.15 -14.42 19.66
C VAL A 35 22.14 -15.81 19.01
N GLY A 36 21.50 -15.97 17.85
CA GLY A 36 21.53 -17.20 17.07
C GLY A 36 22.91 -17.58 16.52
N LEU A 37 23.74 -16.58 16.18
CA LEU A 37 25.13 -16.77 15.77
C LEU A 37 26.11 -16.94 16.94
N GLY A 38 25.88 -16.23 18.05
CA GLY A 38 26.80 -16.14 19.19
C GLY A 38 26.69 -17.28 20.20
N VAL A 39 25.56 -17.99 20.27
CA VAL A 39 25.39 -19.06 21.27
C VAL A 39 26.11 -20.36 20.89
N ILE A 40 26.50 -20.63 19.63
CA ILE A 40 27.08 -21.94 19.29
C ILE A 40 28.08 -21.88 18.12
N VAL A 41 29.35 -21.59 18.43
CA VAL A 41 30.49 -21.77 17.52
C VAL A 41 30.97 -23.23 17.47
N ASP A 42 30.44 -24.11 18.33
CA ASP A 42 31.00 -25.44 18.55
C ASP A 42 29.99 -26.57 18.28
N ASP A 43 29.44 -26.64 17.06
CA ASP A 43 28.63 -27.80 16.66
C ASP A 43 28.67 -28.07 15.17
N GLY A 44 28.82 -29.34 14.78
CA GLY A 44 28.96 -29.85 13.40
C GLY A 44 27.80 -29.55 12.44
N ARG A 45 26.81 -28.76 12.87
CA ARG A 45 25.65 -28.28 12.12
C ARG A 45 25.79 -26.84 11.60
N TRP A 46 27.00 -26.29 11.59
CA TRP A 46 27.28 -24.91 11.16
C TRP A 46 26.68 -24.55 9.79
N ARG A 47 26.61 -25.50 8.85
CA ARG A 47 25.99 -25.28 7.52
C ARG A 47 24.50 -24.96 7.58
N ALA A 48 23.73 -25.62 8.46
CA ALA A 48 22.30 -25.35 8.62
C ALA A 48 22.06 -23.98 9.28
N LYS A 49 22.94 -23.60 10.22
CA LYS A 49 22.92 -22.30 10.89
C LYS A 49 23.29 -21.17 9.94
N VAL A 50 24.30 -21.36 9.09
CA VAL A 50 24.65 -20.42 8.00
C VAL A 50 23.49 -20.30 7.02
N LEU A 51 22.83 -21.40 6.65
CA LEU A 51 21.68 -21.36 5.74
C LEU A 51 20.48 -20.63 6.36
N GLY A 52 20.16 -20.87 7.64
CA GLY A 52 19.12 -20.17 8.38
C GLY A 52 19.44 -18.68 8.59
N GLY A 53 20.70 -18.35 8.84
CA GLY A 53 21.21 -16.98 8.86
C GLY A 53 21.11 -16.31 7.48
N LEU A 54 21.41 -17.03 6.40
CA LEU A 54 21.28 -16.55 5.04
C LEU A 54 19.82 -16.31 4.68
N VAL A 55 18.90 -17.21 5.05
CA VAL A 55 17.45 -17.04 4.86
C VAL A 55 16.93 -15.87 5.67
N SER A 56 17.39 -15.68 6.90
CA SER A 56 17.00 -14.54 7.73
C SER A 56 17.55 -13.23 7.19
N ALA A 57 18.80 -13.21 6.72
CA ALA A 57 19.43 -12.05 6.08
C ALA A 57 18.82 -11.76 4.71
N LEU A 58 18.39 -12.78 3.96
CA LEU A 58 17.70 -12.63 2.69
C LEU A 58 16.25 -12.18 2.91
N SER A 59 15.57 -12.70 3.92
CA SER A 59 14.21 -12.25 4.31
C SER A 59 14.25 -10.82 4.84
N PHE A 60 15.24 -10.49 5.66
CA PHE A 60 15.50 -9.13 6.12
C PHE A 60 15.93 -8.24 4.95
N GLY A 61 16.75 -8.74 4.04
CA GLY A 61 17.20 -8.03 2.84
C GLY A 61 16.05 -7.74 1.89
N ILE A 62 15.18 -8.71 1.63
CA ILE A 62 13.95 -8.56 0.85
C ILE A 62 12.99 -7.63 1.57
N MET A 63 12.84 -7.75 2.89
CA MET A 63 12.00 -6.85 3.69
C MET A 63 12.54 -5.43 3.69
N LEU A 64 13.85 -5.24 3.81
CA LEU A 64 14.52 -3.94 3.76
C LEU A 64 14.50 -3.37 2.35
N LEU A 65 14.56 -4.21 1.32
CA LEU A 65 14.41 -3.80 -0.08
C LEU A 65 12.96 -3.41 -0.37
N VAL A 66 11.97 -4.12 0.17
CA VAL A 66 10.54 -3.74 0.14
C VAL A 66 10.33 -2.44 0.93
N VAL A 67 10.94 -2.28 2.10
CA VAL A 67 10.86 -1.06 2.90
C VAL A 67 11.52 0.10 2.18
N VAL A 68 12.74 -0.03 1.66
CA VAL A 68 13.42 0.99 0.84
C VAL A 68 12.60 1.28 -0.40
N HIS A 69 11.98 0.28 -1.02
CA HIS A 69 11.12 0.44 -2.18
C HIS A 69 9.83 1.21 -1.86
N LEU A 70 9.21 0.95 -0.71
CA LEU A 70 8.08 1.71 -0.18
C LEU A 70 8.49 3.09 0.38
N SER A 71 9.76 3.26 0.77
CA SER A 71 10.35 4.48 1.34
C SER A 71 11.10 5.32 0.30
N ARG A 72 11.22 4.85 -0.95
CA ARG A 72 11.82 5.63 -2.02
C ARG A 72 11.03 6.92 -2.14
N PRO A 73 11.70 8.07 -2.26
CA PRO A 73 11.00 9.34 -2.44
C PRO A 73 10.03 9.15 -3.59
N VAL A 74 8.75 9.46 -3.33
CA VAL A 74 7.68 9.46 -4.32
C VAL A 74 8.24 10.20 -5.53
N ARG A 75 8.55 9.47 -6.60
CA ARG A 75 8.78 10.11 -7.88
C ARG A 75 7.41 10.51 -8.37
N THR A 76 6.98 11.69 -7.95
CA THR A 76 5.89 12.41 -8.57
C THR A 76 6.37 12.69 -10.00
N TYR A 77 6.00 11.83 -10.93
CA TYR A 77 6.22 12.14 -12.34
C TYR A 77 5.11 13.11 -12.73
N ASP A 78 5.50 14.33 -13.07
CA ASP A 78 4.61 15.39 -13.58
C ASP A 78 3.95 15.04 -14.92
N SER A 79 4.36 13.96 -15.59
CA SER A 79 3.81 13.63 -16.91
C SER A 79 2.50 12.86 -16.85
N ILE A 80 1.43 13.61 -16.58
CA ILE A 80 0.06 13.33 -17.08
C ILE A 80 0.08 13.12 -18.61
N ALA A 81 1.15 13.49 -19.32
CA ALA A 81 1.36 13.30 -20.76
C ALA A 81 1.21 11.85 -21.30
N SER A 82 1.02 10.84 -20.44
CA SER A 82 0.69 9.46 -20.86
C SER A 82 -0.74 9.03 -20.50
N ALA A 83 -1.59 9.98 -20.08
CA ALA A 83 -3.00 9.71 -19.83
C ALA A 83 -3.72 9.43 -21.15
N ASP A 84 -4.49 8.36 -21.14
CA ASP A 84 -5.37 7.96 -22.22
C ASP A 84 -6.54 8.95 -22.30
N THR A 85 -6.48 9.87 -23.27
CA THR A 85 -7.45 10.97 -23.42
C THR A 85 -8.84 10.46 -23.77
N ASP A 86 -8.93 9.34 -24.47
CA ASP A 86 -10.21 8.77 -24.90
C ASP A 86 -10.95 8.20 -23.69
N ALA A 87 -10.24 7.45 -22.84
CA ALA A 87 -10.80 6.96 -21.58
C ALA A 87 -11.24 8.11 -20.65
N MET A 88 -10.51 9.23 -20.62
CA MET A 88 -10.92 10.42 -19.86
C MET A 88 -12.20 11.06 -20.43
N ALA A 89 -12.30 11.17 -21.76
CA ALA A 89 -13.49 11.71 -22.42
C ALA A 89 -14.72 10.82 -22.18
N ASP A 90 -14.56 9.50 -22.21
CA ASP A 90 -15.62 8.54 -21.90
C ASP A 90 -16.10 8.70 -20.45
N TRP A 91 -15.19 8.90 -19.50
CA TRP A 91 -15.57 9.14 -18.10
C TRP A 91 -16.25 10.49 -17.90
N ASP A 92 -15.79 11.55 -18.58
CA ASP A 92 -16.47 12.85 -18.57
C ASP A 92 -17.90 12.72 -19.12
N ALA A 93 -18.08 11.97 -20.22
CA ALA A 93 -19.39 11.72 -20.81
C ALA A 93 -20.28 10.89 -19.87
N ALA A 94 -19.75 9.83 -19.26
CA ALA A 94 -20.46 9.00 -18.28
C ALA A 94 -20.89 9.82 -17.05
N MET A 95 -20.04 10.73 -16.58
CA MET A 95 -20.34 11.62 -15.47
C MET A 95 -21.47 12.60 -15.81
N ARG A 96 -21.47 13.19 -17.02
CA ARG A 96 -22.54 14.10 -17.46
C ARG A 96 -23.88 13.39 -17.69
N THR A 97 -23.85 12.16 -18.20
CA THR A 97 -25.06 11.42 -18.57
C THR A 97 -25.69 10.69 -17.40
N SER A 98 -24.87 10.03 -16.57
CA SER A 98 -25.35 9.15 -15.50
C SER A 98 -25.07 9.68 -14.09
N GLY A 99 -24.34 10.79 -13.96
CA GLY A 99 -23.94 11.37 -12.67
C GLY A 99 -22.88 10.56 -11.92
N ARG A 100 -22.35 9.49 -12.53
CA ARG A 100 -21.36 8.60 -11.92
C ARG A 100 -20.45 7.93 -12.94
N VAL A 101 -19.26 7.56 -12.49
CA VAL A 101 -18.28 6.75 -13.21
C VAL A 101 -17.96 5.51 -12.39
N GLU A 102 -18.12 4.34 -12.98
CA GLU A 102 -17.85 3.06 -12.33
C GLU A 102 -16.61 2.41 -12.94
N VAL A 103 -15.58 2.20 -12.13
CA VAL A 103 -14.36 1.50 -12.51
C VAL A 103 -14.41 0.08 -11.98
N ALA A 104 -14.55 -0.89 -12.89
CA ALA A 104 -14.56 -2.31 -12.56
C ALA A 104 -13.15 -2.86 -12.26
N LEU A 105 -13.09 -3.98 -11.54
CA LEU A 105 -11.88 -4.80 -11.43
C LEU A 105 -11.56 -5.46 -12.78
N SER A 106 -10.27 -5.65 -13.05
CA SER A 106 -9.76 -6.48 -14.13
C SER A 106 -9.57 -7.91 -13.61
N PRO A 107 -10.37 -8.90 -14.07
CA PRO A 107 -10.22 -10.29 -13.63
C PRO A 107 -8.81 -10.83 -13.86
N LEU A 108 -8.18 -10.43 -14.98
CA LEU A 108 -6.81 -10.82 -15.30
C LEU A 108 -5.81 -10.24 -14.30
N LYS A 109 -5.90 -8.94 -13.97
CA LYS A 109 -4.99 -8.34 -12.97
C LYS A 109 -5.19 -8.96 -11.60
N VAL A 110 -6.43 -9.20 -11.19
CA VAL A 110 -6.76 -9.91 -9.95
C VAL A 110 -6.10 -11.28 -9.94
N LEU A 111 -6.33 -12.10 -10.97
CA LEU A 111 -5.75 -13.44 -11.10
C LEU A 111 -4.22 -13.39 -11.00
N LEU A 112 -3.57 -12.52 -11.77
CA LEU A 112 -2.11 -12.38 -11.76
C LEU A 112 -1.57 -11.98 -10.38
N THR A 113 -2.27 -11.11 -9.66
CA THR A 113 -1.91 -10.74 -8.29
C THR A 113 -2.04 -11.92 -7.33
N PHE A 114 -3.14 -12.69 -7.40
CA PHE A 114 -3.31 -13.89 -6.56
C PHE A 114 -2.26 -14.97 -6.86
N VAL A 115 -1.96 -15.22 -8.14
CA VAL A 115 -0.90 -16.15 -8.54
C VAL A 115 0.45 -15.69 -8.00
N GLY A 116 0.77 -14.40 -8.12
CA GLY A 116 2.02 -13.82 -7.60
C GLY A 116 2.16 -13.99 -6.08
N ILE A 117 1.11 -13.66 -5.32
CA ILE A 117 1.13 -13.82 -3.86
C ILE A 117 1.24 -15.28 -3.46
N THR A 118 0.48 -16.16 -4.12
CA THR A 118 0.52 -17.60 -3.85
C THR A 118 1.91 -18.17 -4.13
N ALA A 119 2.54 -17.77 -5.24
CA ALA A 119 3.89 -18.21 -5.56
C ALA A 119 4.92 -17.78 -4.49
N VAL A 120 4.84 -16.52 -4.03
CA VAL A 120 5.70 -16.03 -2.94
C VAL A 120 5.47 -16.83 -1.66
N LEU A 121 4.22 -17.05 -1.27
CA LEU A 121 3.88 -17.84 -0.08
C LEU A 121 4.40 -19.27 -0.20
N VAL A 122 4.20 -19.95 -1.33
CA VAL A 122 4.71 -21.32 -1.54
C VAL A 122 6.23 -21.37 -1.41
N VAL A 123 6.95 -20.43 -2.04
CA VAL A 123 8.42 -20.36 -1.92
C VAL A 123 8.85 -20.12 -0.48
N THR A 124 8.24 -19.16 0.22
CA THR A 124 8.53 -18.90 1.64
C THR A 124 8.26 -20.12 2.49
N GLY A 125 7.11 -20.77 2.33
CA GLY A 125 6.75 -22.00 3.07
C GLY A 125 7.75 -23.13 2.84
N LEU A 126 8.18 -23.35 1.59
CA LEU A 126 9.21 -24.35 1.26
C LEU A 126 10.56 -24.02 1.91
N MET A 127 10.96 -22.74 1.95
CA MET A 127 12.19 -22.31 2.61
C MET A 127 12.13 -22.56 4.12
N VAL A 128 10.98 -22.30 4.77
CA VAL A 128 10.77 -22.57 6.19
C VAL A 128 10.85 -24.08 6.48
N LEU A 129 10.17 -24.91 5.69
CA LEU A 129 10.17 -26.37 5.83
C LEU A 129 11.57 -26.97 5.65
N ARG A 130 12.39 -26.41 4.76
CA ARG A 130 13.76 -26.89 4.51
C ARG A 130 14.81 -26.41 5.51
N SER A 131 14.46 -25.51 6.43
CA SER A 131 15.43 -24.97 7.41
C SER A 131 15.98 -26.06 8.35
N GLY A 132 15.20 -27.11 8.64
CA GLY A 132 15.61 -28.27 9.44
C GLY A 132 15.90 -27.99 10.92
N ASP A 133 15.77 -26.73 11.36
CA ASP A 133 15.99 -26.27 12.72
C ASP A 133 14.66 -25.79 13.35
N PRO A 134 14.28 -26.26 14.56
CA PRO A 134 13.03 -25.88 15.20
C PRO A 134 12.84 -24.37 15.38
N VAL A 135 13.92 -23.63 15.70
CA VAL A 135 13.84 -22.17 15.89
C VAL A 135 13.60 -21.46 14.56
N GLY A 136 14.33 -21.87 13.51
CA GLY A 136 14.12 -21.39 12.14
C GLY A 136 12.69 -21.64 11.64
N VAL A 137 12.10 -22.78 11.96
CA VAL A 137 10.71 -23.11 11.61
C VAL A 137 9.73 -22.16 12.32
N VAL A 138 9.89 -21.90 13.62
CA VAL A 138 8.99 -21.02 14.38
C VAL A 138 9.06 -19.59 13.86
N ILE A 139 10.26 -19.03 13.67
CA ILE A 139 10.44 -17.68 13.13
C ILE A 139 9.87 -17.60 11.71
N GLY A 140 10.17 -18.58 10.89
CA GLY A 140 9.67 -18.69 9.52
C GLY A 140 8.15 -18.74 9.46
N LEU A 141 7.51 -19.48 10.35
CA LEU A 141 6.05 -19.56 10.44
C LEU A 141 5.41 -18.22 10.83
N VAL A 142 5.99 -17.51 11.81
CA VAL A 142 5.51 -16.16 12.21
C VAL A 142 5.59 -15.20 11.03
N VAL A 143 6.73 -15.18 10.33
CA VAL A 143 6.95 -14.34 9.15
C VAL A 143 5.97 -14.72 8.03
N PHE A 144 5.81 -16.02 7.75
CA PHE A 144 4.88 -16.53 6.75
C PHE A 144 3.44 -16.11 7.04
N ILE A 145 2.97 -16.28 8.29
CA ILE A 145 1.63 -15.87 8.71
C ILE A 145 1.48 -14.36 8.52
N MET A 146 2.45 -13.57 8.98
CA MET A 146 2.41 -12.12 8.83
C MET A 146 2.30 -11.69 7.35
N PHE A 147 3.12 -12.27 6.46
CA PHE A 147 3.06 -11.99 5.01
C PHE A 147 1.78 -12.49 4.37
N ALA A 148 1.26 -13.65 4.78
CA ALA A 148 -0.01 -14.17 4.30
C ALA A 148 -1.14 -13.20 4.64
N PHE A 149 -1.20 -12.70 5.87
CA PHE A 149 -2.21 -11.71 6.27
C PHE A 149 -2.01 -10.37 5.56
N LEU A 150 -0.80 -9.81 5.54
CA LEU A 150 -0.51 -8.52 4.89
C LEU A 150 -0.72 -8.56 3.37
N GLY A 151 -0.40 -9.69 2.73
CA GLY A 151 -0.57 -9.88 1.30
C GLY A 151 -2.01 -10.19 0.92
N LEU A 152 -2.63 -11.21 1.54
CA LEU A 152 -3.93 -11.70 1.10
C LEU A 152 -5.09 -10.79 1.52
N VAL A 153 -5.08 -10.26 2.75
CA VAL A 153 -6.24 -9.54 3.30
C VAL A 153 -6.64 -8.33 2.44
N PRO A 154 -5.73 -7.42 2.03
CA PRO A 154 -6.11 -6.30 1.18
C PRO A 154 -6.71 -6.77 -0.15
N HIS A 155 -6.17 -7.82 -0.77
CA HIS A 155 -6.68 -8.32 -2.04
C HIS A 155 -8.03 -9.03 -1.90
N PHE A 156 -8.24 -9.79 -0.82
CA PHE A 156 -9.55 -10.33 -0.49
C PHE A 156 -10.57 -9.23 -0.27
N GLN A 157 -10.21 -8.17 0.45
CA GLN A 157 -11.07 -7.02 0.70
C GLN A 157 -11.58 -6.38 -0.60
N PHE A 158 -10.73 -6.32 -1.63
CA PHE A 158 -11.12 -5.78 -2.94
C PHE A 158 -11.93 -6.77 -3.79
N VAL A 159 -11.58 -8.05 -3.79
CA VAL A 159 -12.30 -9.05 -4.60
C VAL A 159 -13.68 -9.39 -4.04
N THR A 160 -13.79 -9.42 -2.71
CA THR A 160 -15.05 -9.72 -1.99
C THR A 160 -15.87 -8.47 -1.70
N GLY A 161 -15.34 -7.28 -2.00
CA GLY A 161 -16.06 -6.02 -1.91
C GLY A 161 -17.24 -5.98 -2.89
N SER A 162 -18.28 -5.21 -2.53
CA SER A 162 -19.41 -4.91 -3.41
C SER A 162 -18.92 -4.23 -4.70
N LYS A 163 -19.31 -4.75 -5.88
CA LYS A 163 -19.06 -4.07 -7.16
C LYS A 163 -19.88 -2.78 -7.24
N PRO A 164 -19.39 -1.71 -7.90
CA PRO A 164 -18.11 -1.59 -8.63
C PRO A 164 -16.88 -1.34 -7.72
N ALA A 165 -15.67 -1.54 -8.25
CA ALA A 165 -14.43 -1.45 -7.45
C ALA A 165 -14.13 -0.04 -6.97
N VAL A 166 -14.33 0.92 -7.87
CA VAL A 166 -14.36 2.35 -7.56
C VAL A 166 -15.59 2.92 -8.24
N GLN A 167 -16.33 3.74 -7.51
CA GLN A 167 -17.40 4.56 -8.06
C GLN A 167 -17.07 6.02 -7.75
N VAL A 168 -17.21 6.89 -8.73
CA VAL A 168 -16.97 8.32 -8.57
C VAL A 168 -18.25 9.03 -8.97
N ASP A 169 -18.77 9.89 -8.11
CA ASP A 169 -20.04 10.58 -8.33
C ASP A 169 -19.98 12.02 -7.77
N ALA A 170 -21.13 12.69 -7.77
CA ALA A 170 -21.21 14.06 -7.27
C ALA A 170 -20.85 14.21 -5.78
N LEU A 171 -21.00 13.14 -4.99
CA LEU A 171 -20.72 13.15 -3.55
C LEU A 171 -19.24 12.91 -3.26
N GLY A 172 -18.58 12.07 -4.05
CA GLY A 172 -17.16 11.79 -3.84
C GLY A 172 -16.63 10.58 -4.58
N ILE A 173 -15.58 9.99 -4.00
CA ILE A 173 -14.92 8.78 -4.49
C ILE A 173 -15.25 7.65 -3.53
N GLN A 174 -15.92 6.63 -4.03
CA GLN A 174 -16.29 5.43 -3.30
C GLN A 174 -15.39 4.28 -3.72
N ILE A 175 -14.78 3.61 -2.75
CA ILE A 175 -13.87 2.47 -2.99
C ILE A 175 -14.47 1.23 -2.33
N ALA A 176 -14.68 0.19 -3.13
CA ALA A 176 -15.16 -1.10 -2.64
C ALA A 176 -14.12 -1.73 -1.71
N ARG A 177 -14.54 -1.92 -0.47
CA ARG A 177 -13.80 -2.57 0.61
C ARG A 177 -14.82 -3.25 1.53
N TRP A 178 -14.37 -4.06 2.49
CA TRP A 178 -15.26 -4.70 3.49
C TRP A 178 -16.14 -3.70 4.26
N GLY A 179 -15.69 -2.46 4.41
CA GLY A 179 -16.57 -1.31 4.66
C GLY A 179 -16.43 -0.36 3.48
N ARG A 180 -17.55 -0.05 2.79
CA ARG A 180 -17.55 0.87 1.66
C ARG A 180 -16.94 2.20 2.12
N LEU A 181 -15.80 2.57 1.54
CA LEU A 181 -15.12 3.81 1.86
C LEU A 181 -15.65 4.90 0.94
N THR A 182 -16.34 5.90 1.49
CA THR A 182 -16.82 7.06 0.74
C THR A 182 -16.01 8.29 1.13
N ILE A 183 -15.13 8.72 0.23
CA ILE A 183 -14.28 9.90 0.41
C ILE A 183 -15.01 11.10 -0.24
N PRO A 184 -15.59 12.03 0.54
CA PRO A 184 -16.26 13.17 -0.04
C PRO A 184 -15.26 14.08 -0.74
N TRP A 185 -15.68 14.77 -1.80
CA TRP A 185 -14.80 15.68 -2.54
C TRP A 185 -14.16 16.74 -1.65
N SER A 186 -14.85 17.20 -0.61
CA SER A 186 -14.32 18.16 0.38
C SER A 186 -13.13 17.62 1.17
N ALA A 187 -13.04 16.30 1.39
CA ALA A 187 -11.93 15.66 2.06
C ALA A 187 -10.74 15.41 1.14
N VAL A 188 -10.91 15.36 -0.18
CA VAL A 188 -9.82 15.12 -1.14
C VAL A 188 -8.91 16.35 -1.21
N GLN A 189 -7.67 16.19 -0.77
CA GLN A 189 -6.63 17.23 -0.83
C GLN A 189 -5.88 17.19 -2.16
N HIS A 190 -5.44 16.00 -2.56
CA HIS A 190 -4.60 15.76 -3.72
C HIS A 190 -4.77 14.32 -4.23
N VAL A 191 -4.58 14.10 -5.53
CA VAL A 191 -4.56 12.78 -6.16
C VAL A 191 -3.20 12.59 -6.82
N GLU A 192 -2.48 11.55 -6.44
CA GLU A 192 -1.13 11.25 -6.94
C GLU A 192 -1.05 9.80 -7.46
N VAL A 193 -0.01 9.54 -8.26
CA VAL A 193 0.29 8.19 -8.74
C VAL A 193 1.51 7.68 -7.99
N LEU A 194 1.34 6.59 -7.25
CA LEU A 194 2.46 5.85 -6.67
C LEU A 194 2.88 4.75 -7.63
N GLN A 195 4.05 4.93 -8.24
CA GLN A 195 4.63 3.92 -9.11
C GLN A 195 5.40 2.88 -8.30
N SER A 196 4.80 1.69 -8.14
CA SER A 196 5.44 0.56 -7.46
C SER A 196 6.48 -0.10 -8.36
N THR A 197 6.16 -0.41 -9.62
CA THR A 197 7.15 -0.98 -10.56
C THR A 197 7.12 -0.26 -11.90
N ALA A 198 8.05 -0.57 -12.81
CA ALA A 198 8.03 -0.05 -14.17
C ALA A 198 6.68 -0.29 -14.87
N ARG A 199 5.94 -1.33 -14.47
CA ARG A 199 4.64 -1.72 -15.05
C ARG A 199 3.45 -1.58 -14.11
N GLN A 200 3.66 -1.25 -12.82
CA GLN A 200 2.58 -1.11 -11.85
C GLN A 200 2.58 0.26 -11.20
N ALA A 201 1.43 0.88 -11.24
CA ALA A 201 1.14 2.14 -10.60
C ALA A 201 -0.19 2.03 -9.85
N ASN A 202 -0.27 2.68 -8.69
CA ASN A 202 -1.48 2.79 -7.89
C ASN A 202 -1.89 4.26 -7.82
N VAL A 203 -3.19 4.54 -7.84
CA VAL A 203 -3.68 5.89 -7.54
C VAL A 203 -3.78 6.04 -6.04
N ILE A 204 -3.22 7.11 -5.51
CA ILE A 204 -3.26 7.46 -4.11
C ILE A 204 -4.06 8.75 -3.96
N ILE A 205 -5.09 8.70 -3.12
CA ILE A 205 -5.94 9.84 -2.76
C ILE A 205 -5.48 10.32 -1.39
N ARG A 206 -4.90 11.51 -1.33
CA ARG A 206 -4.58 12.19 -0.07
C ARG A 206 -5.82 12.90 0.44
N VAL A 207 -6.16 12.65 1.69
CA VAL A 207 -7.35 13.21 2.34
C VAL A 207 -6.99 14.18 3.46
N THR A 208 -7.99 14.86 4.02
CA THR A 208 -7.81 15.64 5.23
C THR A 208 -7.52 14.74 6.44
N PRO A 209 -6.66 15.17 7.38
CA PRO A 209 -6.40 14.42 8.60
C PRO A 209 -7.67 14.16 9.43
N THR A 210 -8.65 15.09 9.36
CA THR A 210 -9.93 14.97 10.06
C THR A 210 -10.78 13.83 9.50
N PHE A 211 -10.88 13.70 8.18
CA PHE A 211 -11.60 12.60 7.54
C PHE A 211 -10.90 11.26 7.83
N ASP A 212 -9.57 11.21 7.70
CA ASP A 212 -8.79 10.00 7.98
C ASP A 212 -8.93 9.53 9.43
N ALA A 213 -8.97 10.44 10.40
CA ALA A 213 -9.20 10.10 11.81
C ALA A 213 -10.62 9.57 12.05
N GLN A 214 -11.63 10.19 11.45
CA GLN A 214 -13.04 9.78 11.58
C GLN A 214 -13.31 8.43 10.94
N ASP A 215 -12.86 8.22 9.70
CA ASP A 215 -13.00 6.95 8.99
C ASP A 215 -12.33 5.81 9.77
N PHE A 216 -11.14 6.04 10.32
CA PHE A 216 -10.45 5.03 11.12
C PHE A 216 -11.14 4.73 12.44
N ALA A 217 -11.68 5.74 13.11
CA ALA A 217 -12.44 5.55 14.34
C ALA A 217 -13.73 4.77 14.12
N ALA A 218 -14.37 4.93 12.96
CA ALA A 218 -15.61 4.24 12.59
C ALA A 218 -15.42 2.75 12.26
N ARG A 219 -14.19 2.29 12.05
CA ARG A 219 -13.92 0.89 11.69
C ARG A 219 -14.03 -0.06 12.89
N PRO A 220 -14.51 -1.29 12.69
CA PRO A 220 -14.43 -2.36 13.69
C PRO A 220 -13.00 -2.54 14.21
N LEU A 221 -12.86 -2.88 15.50
CA LEU A 221 -11.56 -3.02 16.17
C LEU A 221 -10.58 -3.92 15.40
N ILE A 222 -11.07 -5.03 14.85
CA ILE A 222 -10.22 -5.97 14.11
C ILE A 222 -9.61 -5.35 12.84
N LEU A 223 -10.39 -4.53 12.10
CA LEU A 223 -9.88 -3.85 10.91
C LEU A 223 -8.90 -2.74 11.30
N ARG A 224 -9.15 -2.04 12.41
CA ARG A 224 -8.21 -1.04 12.95
C ARG A 224 -6.86 -1.67 13.29
N LEU A 225 -6.86 -2.84 13.91
CA LEU A 225 -5.62 -3.57 14.26
C LEU A 225 -4.86 -4.02 13.00
N ILE A 226 -5.57 -4.52 11.98
CA ILE A 226 -4.96 -4.96 10.71
C ILE A 226 -4.36 -3.76 9.94
N GLU A 227 -5.02 -2.61 9.96
CA GLU A 227 -4.59 -1.44 9.18
C GLU A 227 -3.60 -0.54 9.91
N MET A 228 -3.47 -0.64 11.23
CA MET A 228 -2.54 0.17 12.04
C MET A 228 -1.10 0.22 11.49
N PRO A 229 -0.48 -0.91 11.06
CA PRO A 229 0.85 -0.88 10.48
C PRO A 229 0.89 -0.14 9.15
N SER A 230 -0.13 -0.35 8.30
CA SER A 230 -0.23 0.32 7.00
C SER A 230 -0.38 1.83 7.18
N ARG A 231 -1.26 2.28 8.09
CA ARG A 231 -1.52 3.68 8.39
C ARG A 231 -0.29 4.42 8.88
N ALA A 232 0.54 3.78 9.71
CA ALA A 232 1.80 4.37 10.16
C ALA A 232 2.77 4.68 9.00
N SER A 233 2.65 3.95 7.88
CA SER A 233 3.48 4.14 6.69
C SER A 233 2.82 5.01 5.60
N SER A 234 1.51 4.86 5.36
CA SER A 234 0.78 5.54 4.28
C SER A 234 0.29 6.93 4.68
N GLY A 235 0.18 7.21 5.99
CA GLY A 235 -0.46 8.42 6.50
C GLY A 235 -1.90 8.56 6.01
N ASP A 236 -2.32 9.81 5.82
CA ASP A 236 -3.69 10.25 5.47
C ASP A 236 -4.01 9.99 3.98
N SER A 237 -3.68 8.80 3.48
CA SER A 237 -3.71 8.47 2.06
C SER A 237 -4.39 7.13 1.82
N TYR A 238 -5.31 7.09 0.85
CA TYR A 238 -6.03 5.89 0.45
C TYR A 238 -5.62 5.45 -0.95
N ALA A 239 -5.21 4.19 -1.09
CA ALA A 239 -4.92 3.60 -2.39
C ALA A 239 -6.21 3.11 -3.07
N ILE A 240 -6.33 3.44 -4.37
CA ILE A 240 -7.19 2.72 -5.30
C ILE A 240 -6.45 1.43 -5.70
N PRO A 241 -7.11 0.26 -5.65
CA PRO A 241 -6.47 -1.00 -6.05
C PRO A 241 -5.95 -0.97 -7.49
N SER A 242 -4.70 -1.37 -7.70
CA SER A 242 -4.08 -1.53 -9.04
C SER A 242 -4.75 -2.59 -9.90
N THR A 243 -5.58 -3.45 -9.30
CA THR A 243 -6.38 -4.46 -9.99
C THR A 243 -7.58 -3.87 -10.73
N THR A 244 -7.83 -2.55 -10.65
CA THR A 244 -8.82 -1.86 -11.49
C THR A 244 -8.50 -1.99 -12.99
N ARG A 245 -9.53 -1.96 -13.83
CA ARG A 245 -9.35 -1.94 -15.31
C ARG A 245 -8.69 -0.65 -15.78
N ALA A 246 -9.01 0.46 -15.13
CA ALA A 246 -8.43 1.75 -15.44
C ALA A 246 -6.90 1.74 -15.35
N ASN A 247 -6.26 2.49 -16.25
CA ASN A 247 -4.86 2.84 -16.10
C ASN A 247 -4.77 3.83 -14.92
N ALA A 248 -3.86 3.58 -13.97
CA ALA A 248 -3.72 4.41 -12.79
C ALA A 248 -3.35 5.87 -13.12
N ARG A 249 -2.53 6.11 -14.15
CA ARG A 249 -2.16 7.48 -14.54
C ARG A 249 -3.36 8.24 -15.11
N THR A 250 -4.09 7.60 -16.03
CA THR A 250 -5.32 8.17 -16.60
C THR A 250 -6.35 8.45 -15.51
N LEU A 251 -6.58 7.50 -14.60
CA LEU A 251 -7.53 7.66 -13.50
C LEU A 251 -7.13 8.78 -12.54
N ALA A 252 -5.86 8.86 -12.17
CA ALA A 252 -5.36 9.95 -11.32
C ALA A 252 -5.50 11.32 -11.98
N ALA A 253 -5.16 11.42 -13.27
CA ALA A 253 -5.28 12.66 -14.04
C ALA A 253 -6.74 13.12 -14.14
N TRP A 254 -7.65 12.19 -14.43
CA TRP A 254 -9.09 12.47 -14.47
C TRP A 254 -9.65 12.91 -13.12
N LEU A 255 -9.33 12.18 -12.03
CA LEU A 255 -9.76 12.56 -10.68
C LEU A 255 -9.20 13.92 -10.25
N ALA A 256 -7.96 14.24 -10.62
CA ALA A 256 -7.36 15.54 -10.34
C ALA A 256 -8.09 16.67 -11.09
N LYS A 257 -8.43 16.46 -12.38
CA LYS A 257 -9.24 17.39 -13.19
C LYS A 257 -10.62 17.61 -12.55
N GLU A 258 -11.33 16.54 -12.23
CA GLU A 258 -12.66 16.59 -11.60
C GLU A 258 -12.63 17.36 -10.27
N LYS A 259 -11.58 17.16 -9.47
CA LYS A 259 -11.39 17.91 -8.21
C LYS A 259 -11.17 19.42 -8.44
N LEU A 260 -10.47 19.80 -9.51
CA LEU A 260 -10.24 21.20 -9.86
C LEU A 260 -11.52 21.88 -10.36
N GLU A 261 -12.26 21.22 -11.26
CA GLU A 261 -13.53 21.75 -11.78
C GLU A 261 -14.52 22.02 -10.64
N ARG A 262 -14.61 21.10 -9.67
CA ARG A 262 -15.47 21.25 -8.49
C ARG A 262 -15.05 22.34 -7.52
N ARG A 263 -13.77 22.72 -7.50
CA ARG A 263 -13.30 23.88 -6.71
C ARG A 263 -13.68 25.20 -7.39
N GLY A 264 -13.82 25.23 -8.71
CA GLY A 264 -14.24 26.42 -9.45
C GLY A 264 -15.73 26.73 -9.34
N THR A 265 -16.55 25.75 -8.93
CA THR A 265 -18.01 25.88 -8.80
C THR A 265 -18.51 26.21 -7.40
N THR A 266 -17.63 26.28 -6.40
CA THR A 266 -17.93 26.61 -4.99
C THR A 266 -17.42 27.99 -4.62
#